data_AF-A0A356ESC2-F1
#
_entry.id   AF-A0A356ESC2-F1
#
_cell.length_a   1.000
_cell.length_b   1.000
_cell.length_c   1.000
_cell.angle_alpha   90.00
_cell.angle_beta   90.00
_cell.angle_gamma   90.00
#
_symmetry.space_group_name_H-M   'P 1'
#
loop_
_entity.id
_entity.type
_entity.pdbx_description
1 polymer ?
#
loop_
_entity_poly.entity_id
_entity_poly.type
_entity_poly.pdbx_seq_one_letter_code
_entity_poly.pdbx_strand_id
1 'polypeptide(L)'
;MLTRRFFMTVALCVGVMQTVATAADVSLSSLLDEMTDRAALARFPDPAYTVKQFSSYDPASTAPDKPGWFANNDTSFFVREETNDGRTEWVMMDAEGPGAIVRWWIT
;
A
#
# COMPACT_ATOMS: atom_id res chain seq x y z
N MET A 1 26.18 -34.42 -36.52
CA MET A 1 24.89 -34.48 -35.78
C MET A 1 24.95 -33.86 -34.37
N LEU A 2 26.13 -33.72 -33.75
CA LEU A 2 26.28 -33.18 -32.38
C LEU A 2 26.22 -31.63 -32.30
N THR A 3 26.67 -30.94 -33.35
CA THR A 3 26.75 -29.46 -33.42
C THR A 3 25.40 -28.76 -33.63
N ARG A 4 24.41 -29.45 -34.22
CA ARG A 4 23.07 -28.90 -34.48
C ARG A 4 22.14 -29.01 -33.27
N ARG A 5 22.43 -29.90 -32.32
CA ARG A 5 21.73 -30.03 -31.04
C ARG A 5 22.15 -28.95 -30.05
N PHE A 6 23.43 -28.55 -30.06
CA PHE A 6 23.97 -27.52 -29.17
C PHE A 6 23.39 -26.12 -29.44
N PHE A 7 23.25 -25.75 -30.72
CA PHE A 7 22.63 -24.48 -31.12
C PHE A 7 21.13 -24.40 -30.76
N MET A 8 20.43 -25.54 -30.75
CA MET A 8 19.00 -25.59 -30.42
C MET A 8 18.75 -25.47 -28.91
N THR A 9 19.72 -25.83 -28.06
CA THR A 9 19.59 -25.68 -26.60
C THR A 9 19.94 -24.26 -26.13
N VAL A 10 20.92 -23.59 -26.76
CA VAL A 10 21.26 -22.19 -26.43
C VAL A 10 20.14 -21.23 -26.84
N ALA A 11 19.47 -21.46 -27.98
CA ALA A 11 18.33 -20.65 -28.42
C ALA A 11 17.11 -20.73 -27.49
N LEU A 12 16.94 -21.83 -26.74
CA LEU A 12 15.84 -21.99 -25.78
C LEU A 12 16.07 -21.22 -24.48
N CYS A 13 17.33 -20.90 -24.13
CA CYS A 13 17.67 -20.12 -22.93
C CYS A 13 17.61 -18.59 -23.13
N VAL A 14 17.58 -18.09 -24.38
CA VAL A 14 17.50 -16.64 -24.68
C VAL A 14 16.05 -16.14 -24.76
N GLY A 15 15.06 -17.04 -24.79
CA GLY A 15 13.65 -16.70 -24.98
C GLY A 15 12.87 -16.24 -23.74
N VAL A 16 13.48 -16.24 -22.55
CA VAL A 16 12.83 -15.73 -21.33
C VAL A 16 13.31 -14.30 -21.08
N MET A 17 12.99 -13.38 -21.98
CA MET A 17 12.86 -11.98 -21.60
C MET A 17 11.66 -11.94 -20.67
N GLN A 18 11.92 -11.98 -19.36
CA GLN A 18 10.93 -11.56 -18.39
C GLN A 18 10.65 -10.10 -18.72
N THR A 19 9.52 -9.83 -19.38
CA THR A 19 8.92 -8.51 -19.35
C THR A 19 8.61 -8.24 -17.89
N VAL A 20 9.53 -7.55 -17.21
CA VAL A 20 9.18 -6.83 -15.99
C VAL A 20 8.06 -5.90 -16.45
N ALA A 21 6.82 -6.25 -16.13
CA ALA A 21 5.71 -5.34 -16.32
C ALA A 21 6.06 -4.12 -15.46
N THR A 22 6.51 -3.05 -16.10
CA THR A 22 6.60 -1.75 -15.45
C THR A 22 5.18 -1.42 -15.07
N ALA A 23 4.85 -1.51 -13.78
CA ALA A 23 3.56 -1.07 -13.28
C ALA A 23 3.31 0.33 -13.86
N ALA A 24 2.12 0.55 -14.43
CA ALA A 24 1.79 1.82 -15.05
C ALA A 24 2.03 2.96 -14.06
N ASP A 25 2.58 4.07 -14.55
CA ASP A 25 2.81 5.25 -13.70
C ASP A 25 1.49 5.69 -13.08
N VAL A 26 1.42 5.69 -11.75
CA VAL A 26 0.26 6.17 -11.02
C VAL A 26 0.34 7.69 -10.96
N SER A 27 -0.50 8.34 -11.73
CA SER A 27 -0.70 9.80 -11.72
C SER A 27 -1.91 10.18 -10.88
N LEU A 28 -2.02 11.46 -10.51
CA LEU A 28 -3.24 11.98 -9.89
C LEU A 28 -4.48 11.72 -10.76
N SER A 29 -4.37 11.89 -12.09
CA SER A 29 -5.49 11.67 -13.01
C SER A 29 -5.95 10.21 -13.00
N SER A 30 -5.02 9.27 -13.20
CA SER A 30 -5.34 7.84 -13.22
C SER A 30 -5.90 7.37 -11.87
N LEU A 31 -5.40 7.91 -10.76
CA LEU A 31 -5.91 7.62 -9.42
C LEU A 31 -7.34 8.14 -9.22
N LEU A 32 -7.65 9.35 -9.69
CA LEU A 32 -9.01 9.90 -9.60
C LEU A 32 -10.02 9.14 -10.47
N ASP A 33 -9.60 8.73 -11.67
CA ASP A 33 -10.41 7.90 -12.56
C ASP A 33 -10.73 6.55 -11.89
N GLU A 34 -9.74 5.90 -11.27
CA GLU A 34 -9.93 4.67 -10.51
C GLU A 34 -10.86 4.87 -9.29
N MET A 35 -10.63 5.92 -8.49
CA MET A 35 -11.39 6.19 -7.26
C MET A 35 -12.87 6.46 -7.52
N THR A 36 -13.24 6.88 -8.73
CA THR A 36 -14.63 7.15 -9.13
C THR A 36 -15.28 5.98 -9.88
N ASP A 37 -14.51 4.99 -10.34
CA ASP A 37 -15.02 3.78 -10.97
C ASP A 37 -15.59 2.79 -9.93
N ARG A 38 -16.92 2.69 -9.89
CA ARG A 38 -17.62 1.74 -9.01
C ARG A 38 -17.36 0.27 -9.37
N ALA A 39 -17.05 -0.03 -10.63
CA ALA A 39 -16.76 -1.40 -11.07
C ALA A 39 -15.37 -1.86 -10.60
N ALA A 40 -14.47 -0.94 -10.24
CA ALA A 40 -13.16 -1.27 -9.67
C ALA A 40 -13.30 -1.96 -8.30
N LEU A 41 -14.32 -1.61 -7.50
CA LEU A 41 -14.57 -2.23 -6.18
C LEU A 41 -14.87 -3.74 -6.23
N ALA A 42 -15.31 -4.24 -7.38
CA ALA A 42 -15.61 -5.65 -7.59
C ALA A 42 -14.43 -6.45 -8.16
N ARG A 43 -13.26 -5.83 -8.30
CA ARG A 43 -12.06 -6.42 -8.93
C ARG A 43 -10.87 -6.34 -7.98
N PHE A 44 -9.90 -7.24 -8.17
CA PHE A 44 -8.59 -7.05 -7.55
C PHE A 44 -7.89 -5.85 -8.19
N PRO A 45 -7.12 -5.07 -7.41
CA PRO A 45 -6.45 -3.88 -7.92
C PRO A 45 -5.39 -4.24 -8.97
N ASP A 46 -5.36 -3.45 -10.04
CA ASP A 46 -4.36 -3.52 -11.11
C ASP A 46 -3.93 -2.09 -11.50
N PRO A 47 -2.70 -1.67 -11.18
CA PRO A 47 -1.63 -2.45 -10.55
C PRO A 47 -1.99 -2.86 -9.11
N ALA A 48 -1.46 -4.00 -8.67
CA ALA A 48 -1.68 -4.49 -7.32
C ALA A 48 -1.10 -3.51 -6.28
N TYR A 49 -1.91 -3.11 -5.30
CA TYR A 49 -1.50 -2.29 -4.16
C TYR A 49 -2.03 -2.87 -2.85
N THR A 50 -1.46 -2.41 -1.74
CA THR A 50 -1.95 -2.70 -0.38
C THR A 50 -2.47 -1.42 0.26
N VAL A 51 -3.64 -1.50 0.90
CA VAL A 51 -4.17 -0.39 1.69
C VAL A 51 -3.57 -0.45 3.11
N LYS A 52 -2.97 0.66 3.53
CA LYS A 52 -2.57 0.89 4.92
C LYS A 52 -3.53 1.90 5.53
N GLN A 53 -4.15 1.55 6.66
CA GLN A 53 -5.08 2.43 7.37
C GLN A 53 -4.59 2.63 8.79
N PHE A 54 -4.56 3.88 9.23
CA PHE A 54 -4.23 4.30 10.58
C PHE A 54 -5.30 5.28 11.07
N SER A 55 -5.57 5.26 12.36
CA SER A 55 -6.51 6.16 13.03
C SER A 55 -6.06 6.38 14.47
N SER A 56 -6.63 7.38 15.12
CA SER A 56 -6.47 7.61 16.56
C SER A 56 -7.33 6.66 17.40
N TYR A 57 -7.47 5.40 16.97
CA TYR A 57 -8.27 4.42 17.72
C TYR A 57 -7.68 4.21 19.12
N ASP A 58 -8.53 3.87 20.08
CA ASP A 58 -8.13 3.53 21.44
C ASP A 58 -7.37 2.19 21.46
N PRO A 59 -6.06 2.16 21.77
CA PRO A 59 -5.29 0.92 21.80
C PRO A 59 -5.78 -0.08 22.86
N ALA A 60 -6.59 0.34 23.83
CA ALA A 60 -7.25 -0.56 24.76
C ALA A 60 -8.39 -1.37 24.11
N SER A 61 -8.86 -0.97 22.93
CA SER A 61 -9.85 -1.70 22.13
C SER A 61 -9.20 -2.91 21.47
N THR A 62 -9.47 -4.11 22.00
CA THR A 62 -8.73 -5.33 21.64
C THR A 62 -9.57 -6.40 20.91
N ALA A 63 -10.31 -7.23 21.65
CA ALA A 63 -11.05 -8.37 21.07
C ALA A 63 -12.35 -8.63 21.84
N PRO A 64 -13.40 -9.21 21.20
CA PRO A 64 -14.72 -9.40 21.80
C PRO A 64 -14.73 -10.14 23.15
N ASP A 65 -13.76 -11.01 23.36
CA ASP A 65 -13.60 -11.87 24.52
C ASP A 65 -12.62 -11.32 25.57
N LYS A 66 -12.05 -10.12 25.35
CA LYS A 66 -11.05 -9.51 26.23
C LYS A 66 -11.58 -8.27 26.95
N PRO A 67 -11.06 -7.98 28.16
CA PRO A 67 -11.23 -6.66 28.75
C PRO A 67 -10.77 -5.59 27.76
N GLY A 68 -11.57 -4.55 27.58
CA GLY A 68 -11.29 -3.47 26.64
C GLY A 68 -12.00 -3.57 25.29
N TRP A 69 -12.77 -4.63 24.99
CA TRP A 69 -13.59 -4.69 23.75
C TRP A 69 -14.41 -3.42 23.46
N PHE A 70 -14.89 -2.76 24.52
CA PHE A 70 -15.70 -1.54 24.45
C PHE A 70 -14.92 -0.26 24.81
N ALA A 71 -13.59 -0.29 24.82
CA ALA A 71 -12.80 0.93 24.96
C ALA A 71 -13.07 1.83 23.73
N ASN A 72 -13.29 3.11 23.99
CA ASN A 72 -13.85 4.05 23.00
C ASN A 72 -13.31 5.47 23.21
N ASN A 73 -12.10 5.59 23.74
CA ASN A 73 -11.44 6.88 23.89
C ASN A 73 -10.70 7.27 22.60
N ASP A 74 -11.33 7.13 21.43
CA ASP A 74 -10.70 7.26 20.11
C ASP A 74 -10.29 8.71 19.78
N THR A 75 -9.21 9.20 20.41
CA THR A 75 -8.70 10.56 20.21
C THR A 75 -7.21 10.64 20.48
N SER A 76 -6.51 11.48 19.71
CA SER A 76 -5.14 11.92 20.00
C SER A 76 -4.10 10.81 20.19
N PHE A 77 -4.41 9.57 19.80
CA PHE A 77 -3.47 8.47 19.76
C PHE A 77 -2.61 8.57 18.50
N PHE A 78 -1.49 9.28 18.62
CA PHE A 78 -0.47 9.43 17.57
C PHE A 78 0.60 8.35 17.68
N VAL A 79 1.30 8.09 16.57
CA VAL A 79 2.44 7.15 16.53
C VAL A 79 3.61 7.66 17.38
N ARG A 80 3.88 8.97 17.30
CA ARG A 80 4.90 9.67 18.09
C ARG A 80 4.73 11.18 18.03
N GLU A 81 5.43 11.86 18.93
CA GLU A 81 5.65 13.31 18.93
C GLU A 81 7.08 13.60 18.45
N GLU A 82 7.23 14.61 17.60
CA GLU A 82 8.51 15.09 17.08
C GLU A 82 8.67 16.59 17.33
N THR A 83 9.93 17.07 17.35
CA THR A 83 10.24 18.49 17.37
C THR A 83 11.06 18.84 16.14
N ASN A 84 10.46 19.60 15.21
CA ASN A 84 11.07 20.00 13.95
C ASN A 84 11.07 21.54 13.87
N ASP A 85 12.26 22.14 13.80
CA ASP A 85 12.47 23.60 13.79
C ASP A 85 11.69 24.37 14.88
N GLY A 86 11.63 23.78 16.09
CA GLY A 86 10.92 24.36 17.23
C GLY A 86 9.39 24.19 17.22
N ARG A 87 8.83 23.47 16.24
CA ARG A 87 7.42 23.06 16.23
C ARG A 87 7.27 21.65 16.78
N THR A 88 6.26 21.45 17.61
CA THR A 88 5.78 20.10 17.94
C THR A 88 4.97 19.55 16.77
N GLU A 89 5.29 18.35 16.32
CA GLU A 89 4.60 17.65 15.24
C GLU A 89 4.16 16.28 15.74
N TRP A 90 2.95 15.86 15.37
CA TRP A 90 2.37 14.58 15.80
C TRP A 90 2.22 13.67 14.60
N VAL A 91 2.90 12.53 14.63
CA VAL A 91 2.94 11.61 13.50
C VAL A 91 1.68 10.73 13.54
N MET A 92 0.81 10.91 12.55
CA MET A 92 -0.44 10.15 12.44
C MET A 92 -0.26 8.81 11.72
N MET A 93 0.70 8.73 10.80
CA MET A 93 1.02 7.52 10.04
C MET A 93 2.50 7.57 9.68
N ASP A 94 3.18 6.44 9.84
CA ASP A 94 4.53 6.21 9.36
C ASP A 94 4.53 4.96 8.47
N ALA A 95 4.91 5.12 7.20
CA ALA A 95 4.81 4.07 6.20
C ALA A 95 6.02 4.08 5.28
N GLU A 96 6.58 2.88 5.08
CA GLU A 96 7.71 2.66 4.19
C GLU A 96 7.24 2.40 2.75
N GLY A 97 8.05 2.87 1.79
CA GLY A 97 7.84 2.64 0.36
C GLY A 97 6.93 3.68 -0.33
N PRO A 98 6.80 3.61 -1.66
CA PRO A 98 5.96 4.52 -2.43
C PRO A 98 4.47 4.27 -2.16
N GLY A 99 3.67 5.34 -2.19
CA GLY A 99 2.22 5.28 -2.02
C GLY A 99 1.54 6.64 -2.16
N ALA A 100 0.22 6.66 -2.05
CA ALA A 100 -0.60 7.87 -2.09
C ALA A 100 -1.63 7.87 -0.95
N ILE A 101 -1.82 9.01 -0.29
CA ILE A 101 -2.91 9.21 0.68
C ILE A 101 -4.19 9.49 -0.12
N VAL A 102 -5.11 8.54 -0.13
CA VAL A 102 -6.38 8.64 -0.88
C VAL A 102 -7.55 9.10 -0.01
N ARG A 103 -7.41 9.01 1.32
CA ARG A 103 -8.42 9.40 2.31
C ARG A 103 -7.73 9.93 3.56
N TRP A 104 -8.23 11.06 4.05
CA TRP A 104 -7.77 11.73 5.26
C TRP A 104 -8.99 12.38 5.92
N TRP A 105 -9.02 12.37 7.24
CA TRP A 105 -10.08 13.00 8.01
C TRP A 105 -9.55 13.51 9.35
N ILE A 106 -10.03 14.68 9.77
CA ILE A 106 -9.75 15.31 11.06
C ILE A 106 -10.98 16.14 11.47
N THR A 107 -11.23 16.30 12.77
CA THR A 107 -12.29 17.15 13.35
C THR A 107 -11.73 18.18 14.29
#